data_AF-A0A6B3IPV8-F1
#
_entry.id   AF-A0A6B3IPV8-F1
#
_cell.length_a   1.000
_cell.length_b   1.000
_cell.length_c   1.000
_cell.angle_alpha   90.00
_cell.angle_beta   90.00
_cell.angle_gamma   90.00
#
_symmetry.space_group_name_H-M   'P 1'
#
loop_
_entity.id
_entity.type
_entity.pdbx_description
1 polymer ?
#
loop_
_entity_poly.entity_id
_entity_poly.type
_entity_poly.pdbx_seq_one_letter_code
_entity_poly.pdbx_strand_id
1 'polypeptide(L)'
;FFQPVSSSAVLVRDRATLRHALYHAEYLNPRRMAEERIPNQVDKSLQTTRRFDALKLWMTLRVMGADGIGELFDEVCDLAAEGWKLLAADP
;
A
#
# COMPACT_ATOMS: atom_id res chain seq x y z
N PHE A 1 0.30 -0.45 -8.32
CA PHE A 1 0.78 -0.20 -9.69
C PHE A 1 0.70 1.29 -9.99
N PHE A 2 1.45 1.78 -10.97
CA PHE A 2 1.52 3.21 -11.32
C PHE A 2 1.88 4.13 -10.14
N GLN A 3 2.71 3.63 -9.22
CA GLN A 3 3.25 4.38 -8.08
C GLN A 3 4.78 4.40 -8.17
N PRO A 4 5.42 5.55 -7.92
CA PRO A 4 6.87 5.59 -7.74
C PRO A 4 7.32 4.67 -6.59
N VAL A 5 8.42 3.95 -6.80
CA VAL A 5 9.02 3.06 -5.80
C VAL A 5 9.49 3.87 -4.59
N SER A 6 9.25 3.43 -3.36
CA SER A 6 8.59 2.19 -2.92
C SER A 6 7.13 2.40 -2.55
N SER A 7 6.20 1.53 -2.95
CA SER A 7 4.78 1.62 -2.54
C SER A 7 4.20 0.23 -2.29
N SER A 8 4.12 -0.18 -1.03
CA SER A 8 3.59 -1.48 -0.62
C SER A 8 2.62 -1.34 0.54
N ALA A 9 1.73 -2.33 0.69
CA ALA A 9 0.79 -2.42 1.79
C ALA A 9 0.72 -3.86 2.30
N VAL A 10 0.57 -4.01 3.61
CA VAL A 10 0.22 -5.28 4.25
C VAL A 10 -1.21 -5.15 4.75
N LEU A 11 -2.09 -5.99 4.21
CA LEU A 11 -3.51 -6.03 4.58
C LEU A 11 -3.77 -7.32 5.36
N VAL A 12 -4.40 -7.20 6.53
CA VAL A 12 -4.81 -8.35 7.35
C VAL A 12 -6.32 -8.36 7.50
N ARG A 13 -6.91 -9.55 7.52
CA ARG A 13 -8.35 -9.73 7.75
C ARG A 13 -8.74 -9.37 9.18
N ASP A 14 -7.96 -9.85 10.15
CA ASP A 14 -8.16 -9.60 11.57
C ASP A 14 -7.06 -8.69 12.12
N ARG A 15 -7.44 -7.58 12.77
CA ARG A 15 -6.49 -6.64 13.38
C ARG A 15 -5.62 -7.30 14.44
N ALA A 16 -6.12 -8.34 15.14
CA ALA A 16 -5.36 -9.04 16.17
C ALA A 16 -4.11 -9.73 15.59
N THR A 17 -4.08 -9.97 14.28
CA THR A 17 -2.88 -10.44 13.56
C THR A 17 -1.70 -9.49 13.74
N LEU A 18 -1.94 -8.18 13.74
CA LEU A 18 -0.87 -7.19 13.87
C LEU A 18 -0.35 -7.02 15.30
N ARG A 19 -0.93 -7.70 16.30
CA ARG A 19 -0.50 -7.57 17.71
C ARG A 19 0.99 -7.84 17.92
N HIS A 20 1.56 -8.73 17.11
CA HIS A 20 2.97 -9.10 17.18
C HIS A 20 3.92 -8.04 16.61
N ALA A 21 3.40 -7.12 15.80
CA ALA A 21 4.13 -5.96 15.32
C ALA A 21 3.97 -4.74 16.26
N LEU A 22 3.18 -4.87 17.33
CA LEU A 22 2.94 -3.76 18.26
C LEU A 22 4.10 -3.59 19.24
N TYR A 23 4.66 -2.38 19.29
CA TYR A 23 5.73 -2.04 20.23
C TYR A 23 5.42 -0.76 21.01
N HIS A 24 5.64 -0.80 22.33
CA HIS A 24 5.46 0.33 23.24
C HIS A 24 6.80 1.00 23.54
N ALA A 25 6.90 2.29 23.23
CA ALA A 25 8.00 3.16 23.61
C ALA A 25 7.42 4.44 24.24
N GLU A 26 7.64 4.64 25.54
CA GLU A 26 6.97 5.70 26.31
C GLU A 26 7.16 7.10 25.71
N TYR A 27 8.29 7.38 25.06
CA TYR A 27 8.57 8.67 24.44
C TYR A 27 7.90 8.88 23.06
N LEU A 28 7.41 7.81 22.41
CA LEU A 28 6.78 7.86 21.07
C LEU A 28 5.28 7.59 21.10
N ASN A 29 4.84 6.69 21.97
CA ASN A 29 3.45 6.25 22.09
C ASN A 29 3.07 6.03 23.55
N PRO A 30 3.10 7.08 24.40
CA PRO A 30 2.79 6.97 25.83
C PRO A 30 1.36 6.47 26.04
N ARG A 31 1.12 5.73 27.13
CA ARG A 31 -0.16 5.04 27.39
C ARG A 31 -1.37 5.97 27.37
N ARG A 32 -1.22 7.20 27.88
CA ARG A 32 -2.26 8.24 27.82
C ARG A 32 -2.80 8.49 26.41
N MET A 33 -1.96 8.42 25.37
CA MET A 33 -2.39 8.63 23.98
C MET A 33 -3.31 7.49 23.52
N ALA A 34 -3.07 6.26 23.99
CA ALA A 34 -3.93 5.12 23.70
C ALA A 34 -5.26 5.23 24.46
N GLU A 35 -5.24 5.66 25.72
CA GLU A 35 -6.43 5.90 26.54
C GLU A 35 -7.32 7.01 25.95
N GLU A 36 -6.70 8.10 25.49
CA GLU A 36 -7.36 9.20 24.78
C GLU A 36 -7.73 8.86 23.32
N ARG A 37 -7.39 7.65 22.85
CA ARG A 37 -7.65 7.15 21.48
C ARG A 37 -7.04 8.04 20.39
N ILE A 38 -5.93 8.70 20.70
CA ILE A 38 -5.19 9.53 19.75
C ILE A 38 -4.57 8.61 18.68
N PRO A 39 -4.81 8.86 17.38
CA PRO A 39 -4.26 8.02 16.32
C PRO A 39 -2.73 7.97 16.35
N ASN A 40 -2.19 6.76 16.46
CA ASN A 40 -0.75 6.49 16.35
C ASN A 40 -0.49 5.39 15.30
N GLN A 41 0.60 5.54 14.57
CA GLN A 41 1.06 4.60 13.54
C GLN A 41 2.46 4.04 13.83
N VAL A 42 3.19 4.64 14.77
CA VAL A 42 4.55 4.23 15.16
C VAL A 42 4.52 2.86 15.82
N ASP A 43 3.48 2.59 16.61
CA ASP A 43 3.30 1.31 17.29
C ASP A 43 2.96 0.17 16.33
N LYS A 44 2.56 0.42 15.08
CA LYS A 44 2.07 -0.60 14.13
C LYS A 44 3.11 -0.99 13.09
N SER A 45 4.38 -0.76 13.36
CA SER A 45 5.45 -1.03 12.40
C SER A 45 6.73 -1.44 13.10
N LEU A 46 7.54 -2.23 12.40
CA LEU A 46 8.93 -2.49 12.78
C LEU A 46 9.83 -1.26 12.56
N GLN A 47 9.37 -0.27 11.79
CA GLN A 47 10.09 0.99 11.55
C GLN A 47 9.51 2.11 12.41
N THR A 48 10.38 2.83 13.14
CA THR A 48 9.98 4.00 13.91
C THR A 48 9.55 5.16 13.01
N THR A 49 10.42 5.57 12.07
CA THR A 49 10.16 6.67 11.13
C THR A 49 9.75 6.10 9.78
N ARG A 50 8.69 6.66 9.18
CA ARG A 50 8.16 6.24 7.88
C ARG A 50 7.85 7.43 6.99
N ARG A 51 8.03 7.25 5.68
CA ARG A 51 7.61 8.23 4.66
C ARG A 51 6.08 8.24 4.55
N PHE A 52 5.52 9.35 4.10
CA PHE A 52 4.08 9.46 3.83
C PHE A 52 3.72 8.87 2.45
N ASP A 53 4.08 7.61 2.20
CA ASP A 53 3.82 6.92 0.92
C ASP A 53 2.32 6.74 0.62
N ALA A 54 1.45 6.86 1.63
CA ALA A 54 0.01 6.86 1.42
C ALA A 54 -0.49 8.08 0.63
N LEU A 55 0.23 9.21 0.65
CA LEU A 55 -0.18 10.42 -0.06
C LEU A 55 -0.17 10.22 -1.58
N LYS A 56 0.89 9.63 -2.13
CA LYS A 56 0.96 9.36 -3.58
C LYS A 56 -0.15 8.41 -4.03
N LEU A 57 -0.42 7.36 -3.25
CA LEU A 57 -1.50 6.42 -3.56
C LEU A 57 -2.86 7.12 -3.53
N TRP A 58 -3.09 7.95 -2.50
CA TRP A 58 -4.30 8.74 -2.38
C TRP A 58 -4.46 9.73 -3.54
N MET A 59 -3.40 10.43 -3.94
CA MET A 59 -3.44 11.34 -5.08
C MET A 59 -3.78 10.62 -6.38
N THR A 60 -3.17 9.47 -6.66
CA THR A 60 -3.49 8.67 -7.85
C THR A 60 -4.95 8.24 -7.86
N LEU A 61 -5.44 7.67 -6.76
CA LEU A 61 -6.85 7.29 -6.65
C LEU A 61 -7.80 8.49 -6.79
N ARG A 62 -7.41 9.65 -6.25
CA ARG A 62 -8.24 10.86 -6.28
C ARG A 62 -8.30 11.50 -7.66
N VAL A 63 -7.20 11.46 -8.42
CA VAL A 63 -7.10 12.07 -9.75
C VAL A 63 -7.63 11.13 -10.84
N MET A 64 -7.30 9.85 -10.78
CA MET A 64 -7.60 8.88 -11.84
C MET A 64 -8.86 8.05 -11.57
N GLY A 65 -9.28 7.94 -10.31
CA GLY A 65 -10.31 6.97 -9.90
C GLY A 65 -9.80 5.53 -9.90
N ALA A 66 -10.65 4.61 -9.45
CA ALA A 66 -10.34 3.18 -9.50
C ALA A 66 -10.45 2.63 -10.93
N ASP A 67 -11.48 3.07 -11.68
CA ASP A 67 -11.74 2.62 -13.04
C ASP A 67 -10.59 2.98 -13.99
N GLY A 68 -10.08 4.22 -13.94
CA GLY A 68 -8.94 4.62 -14.75
C GLY A 68 -7.64 3.87 -14.43
N ILE A 69 -7.47 3.38 -13.18
CA ILE A 69 -6.36 2.47 -12.85
C ILE A 69 -6.61 1.08 -13.43
N GLY A 70 -7.87 0.62 -13.43
CA GLY A 70 -8.30 -0.64 -14.02
C GLY A 70 -8.05 -0.66 -15.53
N GLU A 71 -8.47 0.37 -16.25
CA GLU A 71 -8.25 0.52 -17.70
C GLU A 71 -6.77 0.40 -18.09
N LEU A 72 -5.88 1.08 -17.35
CA LEU A 72 -4.43 0.98 -17.60
C LEU A 72 -3.87 -0.41 -17.28
N PHE A 73 -4.47 -1.13 -16.34
CA PHE A 73 -4.06 -2.50 -16.03
C PHE A 73 -4.50 -3.46 -17.14
N ASP A 74 -5.74 -3.31 -17.62
CA ASP A 74 -6.30 -4.08 -18.72
C ASP A 74 -5.49 -3.86 -20.01
N GLU A 75 -5.10 -2.62 -20.31
CA GLU A 75 -4.24 -2.29 -21.46
C GLU A 75 -2.89 -3.05 -21.42
N VAL A 76 -2.27 -3.15 -20.24
CA VAL A 76 -1.01 -3.90 -20.07
C VAL A 76 -1.24 -5.40 -20.27
N CYS A 77 -2.35 -5.95 -19.78
CA CYS A 77 -2.71 -7.35 -19.99
C CYS A 77 -2.96 -7.66 -21.48
N ASP A 78 -3.71 -6.80 -22.17
CA ASP A 78 -3.98 -6.93 -23.60
C ASP A 78 -2.69 -6.85 -24.42
N LEU A 79 -1.81 -5.90 -24.10
CA LEU A 79 -0.51 -5.76 -24.76
C LEU A 79 0.36 -7.01 -24.57
N ALA A 80 0.35 -7.60 -23.37
CA ALA A 80 1.07 -8.84 -23.11
C ALA A 80 0.50 -10.01 -23.94
N ALA A 81 -0.82 -10.10 -24.09
CA ALA A 81 -1.46 -11.11 -24.92
C ALA A 81 -1.12 -10.94 -26.41
N GLU A 82 -1.10 -9.70 -26.92
CA GLU A 82 -0.67 -9.41 -28.29
C GLU A 82 0.81 -9.77 -28.51
N GLY A 83 1.68 -9.41 -27.56
CA GLY A 83 3.09 -9.80 -27.59
C GLY A 83 3.28 -11.32 -27.66
N TRP A 84 2.49 -12.08 -26.90
CA TRP A 84 2.49 -13.53 -26.98
C TRP A 84 2.05 -14.05 -28.36
N LYS A 85 0.99 -13.49 -28.98
CA LYS A 85 0.53 -13.90 -30.32
C LYS A 85 1.62 -13.70 -31.38
N LEU A 86 2.36 -12.60 -31.30
CA LEU A 86 3.46 -12.31 -32.21
C LEU A 86 4.58 -13.34 -32.07
N LEU A 87 4.99 -13.67 -30.84
CA LEU A 87 6.01 -14.70 -30.59
C LEU A 87 5.54 -16.10 -31.03
N ALA A 88 4.26 -16.43 -30.84
CA ALA A 88 3.72 -17.73 -31.25
C ALA A 88 3.66 -17.89 -32.78
N ALA A 89 3.61 -16.80 -33.54
CA ALA A 89 3.57 -16.80 -35.00
C ALA A 89 4.95 -16.99 -35.64
N ASP A 90 6.05 -16.80 -34.89
CA ASP A 90 7.45 -16.98 -35.34
C ASP A 90 8.28 -17.63 -34.22
N PRO A 91 8.25 -18.98 -34.09
CA PRO A 91 8.81 -19.72 -32.95
C PRO A 91 10.34 -19.73 -32.81
#